data_AF-A0A417CC42-F1
#
_entry.id   AF-A0A417CC42-F1
#
_cell.length_a   1.000
_cell.length_b   1.000
_cell.length_c   1.000
_cell.angle_alpha   90.00
_cell.angle_beta   90.00
_cell.angle_gamma   90.00
#
_symmetry.space_group_name_H-M   'P 1'
#
loop_
_entity.id
_entity.type
_entity.pdbx_description
1 polymer ?
#
loop_
_entity_poly.entity_id
_entity_poly.type
_entity_poly.pdbx_seq_one_letter_code
_entity_poly.pdbx_strand_id
1 'polypeptide(L)'
;MKILAFCDVDKGILKDAAGHTYIDDDDYSADDILSDFDNEFNWLNQSGVNLDGFTEFDSYEEDEEYQAYIFRHESGYVPSGKATLNKMLCEERLMKRLHELPEEKYDVTRYKILKRTVYTVCTKYEEVC
;
A
#
# COMPACT_ATOMS: atom_id res chain seq x y z
N MET A 1 -0.36 -14.50 -14.10
CA MET A 1 -1.34 -14.35 -13.00
C MET A 1 -0.66 -13.56 -11.91
N LYS A 2 -1.31 -12.53 -11.37
CA LYS A 2 -0.76 -11.74 -10.26
C LYS A 2 -1.81 -11.72 -9.14
N ILE A 3 -1.36 -11.83 -7.88
CA ILE A 3 -2.23 -11.99 -6.70
C ILE A 3 -1.96 -10.83 -5.75
N LEU A 4 -3.02 -10.15 -5.29
CA LEU A 4 -2.95 -9.17 -4.22
C LEU A 4 -3.57 -9.84 -3.00
N ALA A 5 -2.76 -10.04 -1.96
CA ALA A 5 -3.22 -10.59 -0.69
C ALA A 5 -3.27 -9.46 0.35
N PHE A 6 -4.41 -9.33 1.03
CA PHE A 6 -4.51 -8.52 2.24
C PHE A 6 -4.32 -9.44 3.42
N CYS A 7 -3.29 -9.20 4.22
CA CYS A 7 -3.01 -10.02 5.38
C CYS A 7 -2.79 -9.17 6.63
N ASP A 8 -3.31 -9.64 7.77
CA ASP A 8 -2.92 -9.15 9.09
C ASP A 8 -1.67 -9.92 9.54
N VAL A 9 -0.67 -9.22 10.10
CA VAL A 9 0.66 -9.80 10.40
C VAL A 9 0.97 -9.67 11.89
N ASP A 10 1.03 -10.80 12.59
CA ASP A 10 1.58 -10.87 13.94
C ASP A 10 3.11 -10.86 13.92
N LYS A 11 3.67 -9.70 14.27
CA LYS A 11 5.12 -9.44 14.28
C LYS A 11 5.89 -10.26 15.32
N GLY A 12 5.23 -10.83 16.34
CA GLY A 12 5.87 -11.68 17.34
C GLY A 12 6.22 -13.04 16.77
N ILE A 13 5.26 -13.67 16.10
CA ILE A 13 5.39 -15.01 15.51
C ILE A 13 6.35 -14.99 14.31
N LEU A 14 6.30 -13.94 13.50
CA LEU A 14 7.17 -13.78 12.33
C LEU A 14 8.67 -13.76 12.68
N LYS A 15 9.04 -13.26 13.87
CA LYS A 15 10.43 -13.22 14.33
C LYS A 15 10.97 -14.57 14.76
N ASP A 16 10.12 -15.44 15.30
CA ASP A 16 10.51 -16.79 15.72
C ASP A 16 10.63 -17.75 14.52
N ALA A 17 9.83 -17.53 13.47
CA ALA A 17 9.89 -18.32 12.22
C ALA A 17 11.13 -18.02 11.35
N ALA A 18 11.59 -16.76 11.30
CA ALA A 18 12.73 -16.34 10.47
C ALA A 18 14.10 -16.94 10.90
N GLY A 19 14.17 -17.63 12.03
CA GLY A 19 15.38 -18.30 12.51
C GLY A 19 15.71 -19.64 11.83
N HIS A 20 14.88 -20.14 10.90
CA HIS A 20 14.87 -21.57 10.56
C HIS A 20 15.08 -22.02 9.11
N THR A 21 15.26 -21.16 8.10
CA THR A 21 15.35 -21.65 6.71
C THR A 21 16.33 -20.85 5.87
N TYR A 22 17.38 -21.52 5.38
CA TYR A 22 17.97 -21.48 4.03
C TYR A 22 19.30 -22.26 4.08
N ILE A 23 19.27 -23.55 3.72
CA ILE A 23 20.48 -24.30 3.37
C ILE A 23 20.23 -24.93 2.00
N ASP A 24 20.98 -24.41 1.02
CA ASP A 24 21.54 -25.04 -0.18
C ASP A 24 20.93 -26.38 -0.63
N ASP A 25 20.39 -26.44 -1.85
CA ASP A 25 20.60 -27.61 -2.74
C ASP A 25 20.22 -27.29 -4.21
N ASP A 26 21.15 -27.57 -5.12
CA ASP A 26 21.18 -27.22 -6.55
C ASP A 26 20.29 -28.12 -7.47
N ASP A 27 19.23 -28.76 -6.95
CA ASP A 27 18.40 -29.72 -7.70
C ASP A 27 16.89 -29.40 -7.64
N TYR A 28 16.53 -28.12 -7.61
CA TYR A 28 15.14 -27.65 -7.50
C TYR A 28 14.40 -27.67 -8.85
N SER A 29 13.42 -28.56 -9.01
CA SER A 29 12.57 -28.62 -10.21
C SER A 29 11.38 -27.65 -10.14
N ALA A 30 10.76 -27.32 -11.27
CA ALA A 30 9.61 -26.40 -11.32
C ALA A 30 8.37 -26.92 -10.59
N ASP A 31 8.23 -28.25 -10.46
CA ASP A 31 7.16 -28.89 -9.69
C ASP A 31 7.46 -28.83 -8.18
N ASP A 32 8.73 -28.85 -7.78
CA ASP A 32 9.14 -28.61 -6.40
C ASP A 32 8.91 -27.14 -6.02
N ILE A 33 9.19 -26.19 -6.93
CA ILE A 33 8.86 -24.76 -6.77
C ILE A 33 7.36 -24.54 -6.55
N LEU A 34 6.48 -25.26 -7.25
CA LEU A 34 5.03 -25.14 -7.06
C LEU A 34 4.56 -25.77 -5.74
N SER A 35 5.16 -26.89 -5.34
CA SER A 35 4.88 -27.52 -4.04
C SER A 35 5.40 -26.67 -2.87
N ASP A 36 6.51 -25.97 -3.07
CA ASP A 36 7.06 -24.99 -2.15
C ASP A 36 6.33 -23.66 -2.22
N PHE A 37 5.70 -23.31 -3.34
CA PHE A 37 4.77 -22.19 -3.40
C PHE A 37 3.53 -22.50 -2.54
N ASP A 38 2.93 -23.69 -2.70
CA ASP A 38 1.81 -24.13 -1.85
C ASP A 38 2.23 -24.28 -0.37
N ASN A 39 3.47 -24.68 -0.08
CA ASN A 39 4.04 -24.66 1.27
C ASN A 39 4.47 -23.25 1.74
N GLU A 40 4.79 -22.33 0.84
CA GLU A 40 5.21 -20.96 1.16
C GLU A 40 4.01 -20.15 1.66
N PHE A 41 2.84 -20.34 1.07
CA PHE A 41 1.62 -19.72 1.63
C PHE A 41 1.16 -20.43 2.92
N ASN A 42 1.64 -21.63 3.22
CA ASN A 42 1.46 -22.30 4.51
C ASN A 42 2.35 -21.70 5.62
N TRP A 43 3.55 -21.18 5.32
CA TRP A 43 4.32 -20.43 6.31
C TRP A 43 3.65 -19.12 6.67
N LEU A 44 2.88 -18.48 5.78
CA LEU A 44 2.13 -17.27 6.15
C LEU A 44 1.19 -17.54 7.34
N ASN A 45 0.37 -18.59 7.28
CA ASN A 45 -0.48 -18.97 8.41
C ASN A 45 0.33 -19.35 9.66
N GLN A 46 1.46 -20.06 9.50
CA GLN A 46 2.33 -20.46 10.63
C GLN A 46 3.17 -19.31 11.20
N SER A 47 3.33 -18.21 10.46
CA SER A 47 4.10 -17.01 10.83
C SER A 47 3.23 -15.90 11.41
N GLY A 48 1.96 -16.20 11.70
CA GLY A 48 0.99 -15.25 12.24
C GLY A 48 0.41 -14.31 11.18
N VAL A 49 0.48 -14.67 9.90
CA VAL A 49 -0.10 -13.93 8.79
C VAL A 49 -1.45 -14.55 8.43
N ASN A 50 -2.56 -13.94 8.88
CA ASN A 50 -3.90 -14.38 8.52
C ASN A 50 -4.31 -13.77 7.17
N LEU A 51 -4.65 -14.62 6.21
CA LEU A 51 -5.20 -14.24 4.91
C LEU A 51 -6.68 -13.89 5.06
N ASP A 52 -6.99 -12.58 5.11
CA ASP A 52 -8.38 -12.09 5.20
C ASP A 52 -9.10 -12.12 3.83
N GLY A 53 -8.34 -12.10 2.74
CA GLY A 53 -8.86 -12.23 1.38
C GLY A 53 -7.79 -12.14 0.31
N PHE A 54 -8.06 -12.77 -0.84
CA PHE A 54 -7.26 -12.62 -2.05
C PHE A 54 -8.17 -12.27 -3.24
N THR A 55 -7.64 -11.47 -4.15
CA THR A 55 -8.27 -11.21 -5.44
C THR A 55 -7.24 -11.47 -6.53
N GLU A 56 -7.59 -12.36 -7.45
CA GLU A 56 -6.84 -12.55 -8.69
C GLU A 56 -7.09 -11.38 -9.63
N PHE A 57 -6.03 -10.92 -10.29
CA PHE A 57 -6.15 -9.83 -11.23
C PHE A 57 -5.27 -10.04 -12.47
N ASP A 58 -5.75 -9.49 -13.58
CA ASP A 58 -5.13 -9.65 -14.89
C ASP A 58 -3.94 -8.68 -15.05
N SER A 59 -4.07 -7.44 -14.53
CA SER A 59 -3.02 -6.43 -14.55
C SER A 59 -3.07 -5.51 -13.33
N TYR A 60 -1.91 -4.95 -12.99
CA TYR A 60 -1.82 -3.80 -12.08
C TYR A 60 -1.12 -2.67 -12.82
N GLU A 61 -1.51 -1.45 -12.48
CA GLU A 61 -0.79 -0.23 -12.83
C GLU A 61 -0.18 0.36 -11.55
N GLU A 62 1.03 0.88 -11.70
CA GLU A 62 1.74 1.57 -10.63
C GLU A 62 1.73 3.06 -10.95
N ASP A 63 1.08 3.83 -10.08
CA ASP A 63 0.95 5.26 -10.21
C ASP A 63 1.68 5.98 -9.08
N GLU A 64 2.18 7.18 -9.40
CA GLU A 64 2.72 8.09 -8.39
C GLU A 64 1.72 9.18 -8.07
N GLU A 65 1.25 9.21 -6.84
CA GLU A 65 0.35 10.24 -6.35
C GLU A 65 1.00 11.19 -5.35
N TYR A 66 0.56 12.44 -5.37
CA TYR A 66 0.94 13.49 -4.45
C TYR A 66 -0.27 13.88 -3.60
N GLN A 67 -0.10 13.87 -2.27
CA GLN A 67 -1.13 14.28 -1.32
C GLN A 67 -0.58 15.39 -0.42
N ALA A 68 -1.29 16.51 -0.37
CA ALA A 68 -1.03 17.57 0.57
C ALA A 68 -1.62 17.25 1.95
N TYR A 69 -0.91 17.65 3.00
CA TYR A 69 -1.30 17.56 4.40
C TYR A 69 -1.10 18.92 5.07
N ILE A 70 -2.05 19.32 5.91
CA ILE A 70 -2.00 20.58 6.68
C ILE A 70 -2.12 20.25 8.15
N PHE A 71 -1.40 20.98 9.00
CA PHE A 71 -1.44 20.78 10.44
C PHE A 71 -2.72 21.39 11.04
N ARG A 72 -3.47 20.55 11.76
CA ARG A 72 -4.65 20.94 12.55
C ARG A 72 -4.31 20.80 14.02
N HIS A 73 -4.55 21.84 14.83
CA HIS A 73 -4.04 21.91 16.22
C HIS A 73 -4.41 20.70 17.09
N GLU A 74 -5.61 20.15 16.92
CA GLU A 74 -6.12 19.02 17.71
C GLU A 74 -5.82 17.63 17.11
N SER A 75 -5.43 17.56 15.83
CA SER A 75 -5.38 16.29 15.08
C SER A 75 -4.05 16.02 14.38
N GLY A 76 -3.10 16.96 14.44
CA GLY A 76 -1.85 16.87 13.71
C GLY A 76 -2.04 17.03 12.20
N TYR A 77 -1.21 16.38 11.39
CA TYR A 77 -1.27 16.47 9.93
C TYR A 77 -2.48 15.71 9.38
N VAL A 78 -3.40 16.43 8.72
CA VAL A 78 -4.58 15.86 8.07
C VAL A 78 -4.53 16.08 6.56
N PRO A 79 -5.08 15.16 5.74
CA PRO A 79 -5.12 15.33 4.29
C PRO A 79 -5.88 16.60 3.89
N SER A 80 -5.29 17.37 2.98
CA SER A 80 -5.92 18.53 2.37
C SER A 80 -6.33 18.22 0.93
N GLY A 81 -7.63 18.00 0.71
CA GLY A 81 -8.16 17.65 -0.59
C GLY A 81 -7.82 16.23 -1.04
N LYS A 82 -8.02 15.96 -2.33
CA LYS A 82 -7.74 14.65 -2.95
C LYS A 82 -6.29 14.57 -3.44
N ALA A 83 -5.72 13.37 -3.39
CA ALA A 83 -4.45 13.05 -4.01
C ALA A 83 -4.52 13.28 -5.54
N THR A 84 -3.36 13.56 -6.14
CA THR A 84 -3.25 13.88 -7.57
C THR A 84 -1.99 13.27 -8.17
N LEU A 85 -2.05 12.85 -9.43
CA LEU A 85 -0.89 12.33 -10.18
C LEU A 85 0.14 13.42 -10.56
N ASN A 86 -0.18 14.70 -10.36
CA ASN A 86 0.67 15.83 -10.74
C ASN A 86 1.06 16.69 -9.52
N LYS A 87 2.35 16.81 -9.27
CA LYS A 87 2.90 17.58 -8.14
C LYS A 87 2.52 19.06 -8.18
N MET A 88 2.64 19.73 -9.33
CA MET A 88 2.32 21.15 -9.45
C MET A 88 0.84 21.41 -9.17
N LEU A 89 -0.05 20.55 -9.67
CA LEU A 89 -1.48 20.65 -9.38
C LEU A 89 -1.77 20.46 -7.88
N CYS A 90 -1.05 19.57 -7.21
CA CYS A 90 -1.14 19.38 -5.76
C CYS A 90 -0.74 20.66 -5.01
N GLU A 91 0.38 21.28 -5.41
CA GLU A 91 0.89 22.54 -4.84
C GLU A 91 -0.10 23.69 -5.06
N GLU A 92 -0.60 23.89 -6.27
CA GLU A 92 -1.57 24.95 -6.58
C GLU A 92 -2.85 24.83 -5.75
N ARG A 93 -3.39 23.61 -5.64
CA ARG A 93 -4.59 23.33 -4.83
C ARG A 93 -4.35 23.58 -3.35
N LEU A 94 -3.17 23.17 -2.85
CA LEU A 94 -2.78 23.44 -1.47
C LEU A 94 -2.70 24.94 -1.21
N MET A 95 -1.98 25.68 -2.05
CA MET A 95 -1.80 27.13 -1.88
C MET A 95 -3.14 27.84 -1.91
N LYS A 96 -4.04 27.50 -2.84
CA LYS A 96 -5.40 28.06 -2.85
C LYS A 96 -6.14 27.79 -1.54
N ARG A 97 -6.07 26.56 -1.04
CA ARG A 97 -6.78 26.15 0.17
C ARG A 97 -6.23 26.78 1.44
N LEU A 98 -4.92 27.01 1.54
CA LEU A 98 -4.32 27.67 2.70
C LEU A 98 -4.91 29.07 2.96
N HIS A 99 -5.29 29.80 1.91
CA HIS A 99 -5.93 31.12 2.03
C HIS A 99 -7.39 31.07 2.51
N GLU A 100 -8.03 29.90 2.45
CA GLU A 100 -9.44 29.71 2.79
C GLU A 100 -9.63 29.07 4.18
N LEU A 101 -8.55 28.59 4.81
CA LEU A 101 -8.63 27.86 6.07
C LEU A 101 -8.67 28.79 7.29
N PRO A 102 -9.53 28.50 8.28
CA PRO A 102 -9.57 29.28 9.52
C PRO A 102 -8.33 29.01 10.37
N GLU A 103 -7.57 30.06 10.64
CA GLU A 103 -6.33 30.00 11.44
C GLU A 103 -6.57 29.49 12.87
N GLU A 104 -7.79 29.62 13.42
CA GLU A 104 -8.08 29.08 14.76
C GLU A 104 -8.03 27.54 14.81
N LYS A 105 -8.21 26.88 13.66
CA LYS A 105 -8.23 25.41 13.56
C LYS A 105 -6.96 24.85 12.92
N TYR A 106 -6.34 25.60 12.03
CA TYR A 106 -5.23 25.14 11.20
C TYR A 106 -4.03 26.07 11.30
N ASP A 107 -2.84 25.47 11.39
CA ASP A 107 -1.60 26.19 11.20
C ASP A 107 -1.25 26.20 9.71
N VAL A 108 -1.60 27.30 9.05
CA VAL A 108 -1.42 27.48 7.59
C VAL A 108 0.06 27.57 7.17
N THR A 109 0.99 27.72 8.12
CA THR A 109 2.43 27.70 7.85
C THR A 109 3.02 26.30 7.88
N ARG A 110 2.29 25.34 8.48
CA ARG A 110 2.74 23.95 8.65
C ARG A 110 1.99 23.01 7.72
N TYR A 111 2.56 22.79 6.54
CA TYR A 111 2.06 21.84 5.56
C TYR A 111 3.16 20.92 5.03
N LYS A 112 2.76 19.81 4.42
CA LYS A 112 3.64 18.86 3.74
C LYS A 112 2.96 18.36 2.47
N ILE A 113 3.73 18.08 1.43
CA ILE A 113 3.27 17.30 0.27
C ILE A 113 4.06 16.00 0.28
N LEU A 114 3.34 14.89 0.35
CA LEU A 114 3.93 13.57 0.36
C LEU A 114 3.66 12.90 -0.98
N LYS A 115 4.67 12.22 -1.51
CA LYS A 115 4.57 11.32 -2.65
C LYS A 115 4.27 9.92 -2.12
N ARG A 116 3.33 9.21 -2.74
CA ARG A 116 3.05 7.80 -2.48
C ARG A 116 2.96 7.04 -3.80
N THR A 117 3.43 5.80 -3.78
CA THR A 117 3.14 4.83 -4.83
C THR A 117 1.77 4.23 -4.57
N VAL A 118 0.91 4.22 -5.59
CA VAL A 118 -0.43 3.64 -5.55
C VAL A 118 -0.49 2.52 -6.58
N TYR A 119 -0.98 1.37 -6.14
CA TYR A 119 -1.21 0.22 -7.02
C TYR A 119 -2.68 0.17 -7.37
N THR A 120 -2.99 0.39 -8.65
CA THR A 120 -4.34 0.26 -9.18
C THR A 120 -4.47 -1.13 -9.78
N VAL A 121 -5.37 -1.93 -9.24
CA VAL A 121 -5.65 -3.28 -9.76
C VAL A 121 -6.83 -3.18 -10.71
N CYS A 122 -6.61 -3.59 -11.97
CA CYS A 122 -7.66 -3.62 -12.97
C CYS A 122 -8.22 -5.05 -13.08
N THR A 123 -9.51 -5.20 -12.83
CA THR A 123 -10.28 -6.38 -13.26
C THR A 123 -10.80 -6.17 -14.68
N LYS A 124 -11.30 -7.22 -15.34
CA LYS A 124 -11.89 -7.09 -16.68
C LYS A 124 -12.97 -6.02 -16.70
N TYR A 125 -12.81 -5.04 -17.59
CA TYR A 125 -13.87 -4.10 -17.93
C TYR A 125 -14.88 -4.82 -18.82
N GLU A 126 -16.12 -4.95 -18.36
CA GLU A 126 -17.23 -5.36 -19.22
C GLU A 126 -17.93 -4.11 -19.76
N GLU A 127 -18.09 -4.06 -21.08
CA GLU A 127 -18.87 -3.01 -21.73
C GLU A 127 -20.35 -3.19 -21.37
N VAL A 128 -20.91 -2.23 -20.64
CA VAL A 128 -22.34 -2.18 -20.34
C VAL A 128 -22.95 -1.13 -21.28
N CYS A 129 -23.25 -1.56 -22.51
CA CYS A 129 -24.06 -0.81 -23.48
C CYS A 129 -25.56 -1.02 -23.22
#